data_AF-A0A836VCY6-F1
#
_entry.id   AF-A0A836VCY6-F1
#
_cell.length_a   1.000
_cell.length_b   1.000
_cell.length_c   1.000
_cell.angle_alpha   90.00
_cell.angle_beta   90.00
_cell.angle_gamma   90.00
#
_symmetry.space_group_name_H-M   'P 1'
#
loop_
_entity.id
_entity.type
_entity.pdbx_description
1 polymer ?
#
loop_
_entity_poly.entity_id
_entity_poly.type
_entity_poly.pdbx_seq_one_letter_code
_entity_poly.pdbx_strand_id
1 'polypeptide(L)'
;MEETKIEISPALRAAGALSECLVSLTSAVSKLSEKRATLEEKMIKRYFHQLACEISDASSVIHQILSEEKASWTSEKHDAATQLTTDILSRLQEFHKAIDYDWNYLEQYFEHGFYLELTENSHLLEKMREFTGKLKS
;
A
#
# COMPACT_ATOMS: atom_id res chain seq x y z
N MET A 1 23.72 7.43 33.18
CA MET A 1 23.64 6.62 31.95
C MET A 1 22.46 7.20 31.19
N GLU A 2 22.70 8.15 30.28
CA GLU A 2 21.62 8.71 29.46
C GLU A 2 21.17 7.60 28.49
N GLU A 3 19.89 7.25 28.56
CA GLU A 3 19.27 6.42 27.54
C GLU A 3 19.26 7.21 26.24
N THR A 4 20.17 6.86 25.33
CA THR A 4 20.12 7.40 23.96
C THR A 4 18.82 6.91 23.32
N LYS A 5 17.77 7.76 23.33
CA LYS A 5 16.57 7.52 22.54
C LYS A 5 17.00 7.42 21.08
N ILE A 6 16.94 6.21 20.53
CA ILE A 6 17.17 6.00 19.10
C ILE A 6 16.01 6.65 18.36
N GLU A 7 16.23 7.86 17.84
CA GLU A 7 15.27 8.52 16.97
C GLU A 7 15.27 7.84 15.61
N ILE A 8 14.25 7.02 15.36
CA ILE A 8 14.05 6.38 14.06
C ILE A 8 13.76 7.47 13.03
N SER A 9 14.62 7.56 12.01
CA SER A 9 14.46 8.45 10.86
C SER A 9 13.04 8.38 10.27
N PRO A 10 12.39 9.52 9.96
CA PRO A 10 11.08 9.52 9.31
C PRO A 10 11.04 8.76 7.97
N ALA A 11 12.14 8.76 7.22
CA ALA A 11 12.30 7.96 6.01
C ALA A 11 12.28 6.46 6.30
N LEU A 12 12.95 6.03 7.38
CA LEU A 12 12.95 4.63 7.81
C LEU A 12 11.55 4.20 8.30
N ARG A 13 10.80 5.08 8.96
CA ARG A 13 9.39 4.82 9.32
C ARG A 13 8.52 4.64 8.07
N ALA A 14 8.69 5.49 7.06
CA ALA A 14 7.97 5.37 5.80
C ALA A 14 8.28 4.05 5.08
N ALA A 15 9.55 3.63 5.03
CA ALA A 15 9.94 2.33 4.49
C ALA A 15 9.27 1.17 5.25
N GLY A 16 9.25 1.23 6.59
CA GLY A 16 8.55 0.24 7.43
C GLY A 16 7.06 0.16 7.14
N ALA A 17 6.38 1.31 7.04
CA ALA A 17 4.94 1.36 6.75
C ALA A 17 4.61 0.83 5.35
N LEU A 18 5.42 1.15 4.33
CA LEU A 18 5.27 0.59 2.98
C LEU A 18 5.50 -0.93 2.95
N SER A 19 6.44 -1.44 3.75
CA SER A 19 6.65 -2.88 3.92
C SER A 19 5.41 -3.55 4.53
N GLU A 20 4.77 -2.94 5.52
CA GLU A 20 3.52 -3.43 6.10
C GLU A 20 2.39 -3.49 5.06
N CYS A 21 2.25 -2.43 4.23
CA CYS A 21 1.32 -2.43 3.10
C CYS A 21 1.57 -3.60 2.15
N LEU A 22 2.84 -3.87 1.79
CA LEU A 22 3.21 -4.98 0.90
C LEU A 22 2.83 -6.34 1.48
N VAL A 23 3.06 -6.56 2.78
CA VAL A 23 2.71 -7.81 3.46
C VAL A 23 1.20 -8.01 3.44
N SER A 24 0.43 -6.97 3.82
CA SER A 24 -1.03 -7.03 3.83
C SER A 24 -1.62 -7.27 2.44
N LEU A 25 -1.07 -6.60 1.42
CA LEU A 25 -1.50 -6.74 0.05
C LEU A 25 -1.16 -8.12 -0.53
N THR A 26 0.03 -8.64 -0.23
CA THR A 26 0.41 -9.99 -0.66
C THR A 26 -0.51 -11.04 -0.04
N SER A 27 -0.89 -10.87 1.23
CA SER A 27 -1.89 -11.72 1.89
C SER A 27 -3.24 -11.66 1.16
N ALA A 28 -3.72 -10.47 0.79
CA ALA A 28 -4.98 -10.30 0.05
C ALA A 28 -4.95 -11.01 -1.31
N VAL A 29 -3.85 -10.87 -2.05
CA VAL A 29 -3.63 -11.55 -3.34
C VAL A 29 -3.58 -13.07 -3.20
N SER A 30 -2.94 -13.59 -2.14
CA SER A 30 -2.89 -15.02 -1.86
C SER A 30 -4.30 -15.59 -1.65
N LYS A 31 -5.13 -14.92 -0.82
CA LYS A 31 -6.52 -15.36 -0.58
C LYS A 31 -7.34 -15.38 -1.88
N LEU A 32 -7.22 -14.34 -2.72
CA LEU A 32 -7.84 -14.30 -4.06
C LEU A 32 -7.37 -15.41 -5.00
N SER A 33 -6.26 -16.09 -4.68
CA SER A 33 -5.68 -17.17 -5.50
C SER A 33 -6.10 -18.57 -5.07
N GLU A 34 -6.79 -18.73 -3.94
CA GLU A 34 -7.13 -20.04 -3.36
C GLU A 34 -8.34 -20.73 -4.04
N LYS A 35 -9.14 -20.00 -4.83
CA LYS A 35 -10.37 -20.51 -5.45
C LYS A 35 -10.59 -19.98 -6.87
N ARG A 36 -11.62 -20.51 -7.54
CA ARG A 36 -12.04 -20.07 -8.87
C ARG A 36 -12.54 -18.62 -8.78
N ALA A 37 -11.82 -17.70 -9.39
CA ALA A 37 -12.11 -16.28 -9.31
C ALA A 37 -13.08 -15.79 -10.40
N THR A 38 -13.98 -14.88 -10.01
CA THR A 38 -14.83 -14.07 -10.91
C THR A 38 -13.98 -13.13 -11.76
N LEU A 39 -14.59 -12.36 -12.67
CA LEU A 39 -13.85 -11.37 -13.47
C LEU A 39 -13.36 -10.23 -12.57
N GLU A 40 -14.23 -9.74 -11.70
CA GLU A 40 -14.00 -8.65 -10.75
C GLU A 40 -12.87 -9.00 -9.80
N GLU A 41 -12.86 -10.21 -9.24
CA GLU A 41 -11.78 -10.69 -8.38
C GLU A 41 -10.43 -10.74 -9.10
N LYS A 42 -10.41 -11.10 -10.40
CA LYS A 42 -9.19 -11.04 -11.22
C LYS A 42 -8.74 -9.61 -11.47
N MET A 43 -9.68 -8.69 -11.65
CA MET A 43 -9.38 -7.26 -11.83
C MET A 43 -8.82 -6.65 -10.55
N ILE A 44 -9.43 -6.93 -9.39
CA ILE A 44 -8.92 -6.54 -8.05
C ILE A 44 -7.53 -7.13 -7.83
N LYS A 45 -7.34 -8.43 -8.09
CA LYS A 45 -6.02 -9.09 -7.97
C LYS A 45 -4.96 -8.41 -8.83
N ARG A 46 -5.30 -8.07 -10.09
CA ARG A 46 -4.39 -7.35 -10.99
C ARG A 46 -4.06 -5.96 -10.46
N TYR A 47 -5.06 -5.23 -9.97
CA TYR A 47 -4.87 -3.92 -9.35
C TYR A 47 -3.93 -4.00 -8.14
N PHE A 48 -4.15 -4.97 -7.24
CA PHE A 48 -3.28 -5.18 -6.09
C PHE A 48 -1.85 -5.51 -6.52
N HIS A 49 -1.64 -6.41 -7.49
CA HIS A 49 -0.29 -6.65 -8.02
C HIS A 49 0.38 -5.38 -8.56
N GLN A 50 -0.36 -4.54 -9.28
CA GLN A 50 0.18 -3.26 -9.74
C GLN A 50 0.57 -2.35 -8.57
N LEU A 51 -0.30 -2.25 -7.55
CA LEU A 51 -0.04 -1.44 -6.37
C LEU A 51 1.17 -1.98 -5.58
N ALA A 52 1.35 -3.30 -5.52
CA ALA A 52 2.54 -3.94 -4.94
C ALA A 52 3.83 -3.49 -5.66
N CYS A 53 3.82 -3.45 -6.98
CA CYS A 53 4.97 -2.97 -7.76
C CYS A 53 5.28 -1.51 -7.43
N GLU A 54 4.28 -0.63 -7.41
CA GLU A 54 4.48 0.80 -7.10
C GLU A 54 5.00 1.00 -5.65
N ILE A 55 4.50 0.23 -4.69
CA ILE A 55 5.00 0.28 -3.30
C ILE A 55 6.44 -0.22 -3.20
N SER A 56 6.77 -1.29 -3.96
CA SER A 56 8.13 -1.83 -3.98
C SER A 56 9.12 -0.84 -4.60
N ASP A 57 8.72 -0.16 -5.67
CA ASP A 57 9.51 0.90 -6.31
C ASP A 57 9.74 2.07 -5.35
N ALA A 58 8.69 2.56 -4.68
CA ALA A 58 8.81 3.61 -3.66
C ALA A 58 9.76 3.18 -2.53
N SER A 59 9.60 1.96 -2.02
CA SER A 59 10.45 1.41 -0.95
C SER A 59 11.92 1.35 -1.36
N SER A 60 12.20 0.92 -2.59
CA SER A 60 13.56 0.89 -3.14
C SER A 60 14.18 2.28 -3.18
N VAL A 61 13.44 3.30 -3.61
CA VAL A 61 13.94 4.69 -3.64
C VAL A 61 14.22 5.21 -2.23
N ILE A 62 13.34 4.93 -1.26
CA ILE A 62 13.55 5.35 0.13
C ILE A 62 14.81 4.69 0.72
N HIS A 63 15.00 3.38 0.47
CA HIS A 63 16.21 2.69 0.91
C HIS A 63 17.48 3.25 0.25
N GLN A 64 17.41 3.66 -1.02
CA GLN A 64 18.51 4.35 -1.67
C GLN A 64 18.81 5.71 -1.01
N ILE A 65 17.79 6.53 -0.73
CA ILE A 65 17.93 7.81 -0.01
C ILE A 65 18.58 7.60 1.36
N LEU A 66 18.12 6.59 2.11
CA LEU A 66 18.67 6.21 3.40
C LEU A 66 20.14 5.78 3.30
N SER A 67 20.49 5.02 2.26
CA SER A 67 21.85 4.51 2.04
C SER A 67 22.83 5.61 1.61
N GLU A 68 22.38 6.60 0.84
CA GLU A 68 23.25 7.66 0.33
C GLU A 68 23.46 8.80 1.34
N GLU A 69 22.86 8.71 2.53
CA GLU A 69 22.81 9.77 3.55
C GLU A 69 22.38 11.15 2.98
N LYS A 70 21.74 11.16 1.80
CA LYS A 70 21.27 12.38 1.14
C LYS A 70 20.06 12.91 1.87
N ALA A 71 20.31 13.79 2.83
CA ALA A 71 19.27 14.43 3.60
C ALA A 71 18.54 15.51 2.79
N SER A 72 17.36 15.14 2.29
CA SER A 72 16.19 16.01 2.24
C SER A 72 14.94 15.13 2.31
N TRP A 73 14.78 14.46 3.46
CA TRP A 73 13.48 13.93 3.85
C TRP A 73 12.68 15.07 4.48
N THR A 74 11.79 15.66 3.69
CA THR A 74 10.99 16.81 4.11
C THR A 74 9.78 16.36 4.92
N SER A 75 9.18 17.28 5.70
CA SER A 75 7.88 17.03 6.34
C SER A 75 6.83 16.64 5.31
N GLU A 76 6.81 17.29 4.14
CA GLU A 76 5.87 16.95 3.06
C GLU A 76 6.00 15.49 2.61
N LYS A 77 7.23 14.97 2.44
CA LYS A 77 7.47 13.55 2.11
C LYS A 77 6.99 12.63 3.22
N HIS A 78 7.17 13.02 4.48
CA HIS A 78 6.70 12.26 5.64
C HIS A 78 5.16 12.20 5.71
N ASP A 79 4.51 13.35 5.55
CA ASP A 79 3.05 13.48 5.64
C ASP A 79 2.38 12.74 4.48
N ALA A 80 2.94 12.87 3.26
CA ALA A 80 2.48 12.13 2.10
C ALA A 80 2.61 10.61 2.28
N ALA A 81 3.75 10.11 2.77
CA ALA A 81 3.96 8.68 3.04
C ALA A 81 2.97 8.16 4.11
N THR A 82 2.75 8.93 5.17
CA THR A 82 1.85 8.57 6.26
C THR A 82 0.41 8.50 5.78
N GLN A 83 -0.06 9.49 5.03
CA GLN A 83 -1.41 9.49 4.46
C GLN A 83 -1.61 8.31 3.51
N LEU A 84 -0.67 8.10 2.58
CA LEU A 84 -0.74 7.02 1.60
C LEU A 84 -0.78 5.63 2.24
N THR A 85 0.11 5.37 3.19
CA THR A 85 0.16 4.08 3.89
C THR A 85 -1.09 3.85 4.72
N THR A 86 -1.63 4.90 5.35
CA THR A 86 -2.92 4.83 6.07
C THR A 86 -4.07 4.50 5.12
N ASP A 87 -4.17 5.19 3.98
CA ASP A 87 -5.24 4.97 3.00
C ASP A 87 -5.18 3.53 2.43
N ILE A 88 -3.98 3.07 2.07
CA ILE A 88 -3.76 1.71 1.56
C ILE A 88 -4.14 0.66 2.61
N LEU A 89 -3.64 0.80 3.84
CA LEU A 89 -3.95 -0.15 4.93
C LEU A 89 -5.44 -0.16 5.26
N SER A 90 -6.11 0.99 5.26
CA SER A 90 -7.56 1.08 5.46
C SER A 90 -8.33 0.29 4.40
N ARG A 91 -8.01 0.48 3.12
CA ARG A 91 -8.65 -0.28 2.02
C ARG A 91 -8.36 -1.78 2.12
N LEU A 92 -7.13 -2.16 2.44
CA LEU A 92 -6.76 -3.57 2.61
C LEU A 92 -7.43 -4.21 3.82
N GLN A 93 -7.62 -3.49 4.92
CA GLN A 93 -8.35 -3.99 6.08
C GLN A 93 -9.83 -4.24 5.76
N GLU A 94 -10.47 -3.34 5.00
CA GLU A 94 -11.85 -3.56 4.51
C GLU A 94 -11.92 -4.79 3.60
N PHE A 95 -10.96 -4.93 2.69
CA PHE A 95 -10.85 -6.10 1.83
C PHE A 95 -10.67 -7.40 2.64
N HIS A 96 -9.76 -7.43 3.60
CA HIS A 96 -9.50 -8.58 4.45
C HIS A 96 -10.74 -8.98 5.26
N LYS A 97 -11.47 -8.02 5.82
CA LYS A 97 -12.73 -8.30 6.51
C LYS A 97 -13.74 -8.96 5.58
N ALA A 98 -13.87 -8.49 4.35
CA ALA A 98 -14.81 -9.06 3.40
C ALA A 98 -14.45 -10.49 2.99
N ILE A 99 -13.19 -10.75 2.65
CA ILE A 99 -12.72 -12.07 2.20
C ILE A 99 -12.68 -13.11 3.33
N ASP A 100 -12.54 -12.66 4.58
CA ASP A 100 -12.52 -13.56 5.76
C ASP A 100 -13.92 -13.86 6.32
N TYR A 101 -14.91 -12.98 6.15
CA TYR A 101 -16.21 -13.10 6.81
C TYR A 101 -17.17 -14.06 6.07
N ASP A 102 -17.37 -13.91 4.75
CA ASP A 102 -18.12 -14.88 3.93
C ASP A 102 -17.92 -14.61 2.43
N TRP A 103 -17.46 -15.62 1.69
CA TRP A 103 -17.23 -15.56 0.25
C TRP A 103 -18.51 -15.28 -0.55
N ASN A 104 -19.69 -15.72 -0.05
CA ASN A 104 -20.97 -15.40 -0.70
C ASN A 104 -21.37 -13.93 -0.49
N TYR A 105 -20.85 -13.27 0.56
CA TYR A 105 -21.02 -11.83 0.78
C TYR A 105 -20.08 -11.02 -0.11
N LEU A 106 -18.97 -11.61 -0.56
CA LEU A 106 -18.04 -11.00 -1.49
C LEU A 106 -18.70 -10.78 -2.86
N GLU A 107 -19.50 -11.73 -3.36
CA GLU A 107 -20.30 -11.53 -4.57
C GLU A 107 -21.28 -10.35 -4.41
N GLN A 108 -22.04 -10.25 -3.31
CA GLN A 108 -23.05 -9.18 -3.14
C GLN A 108 -22.47 -7.81 -2.77
N TYR A 109 -21.32 -7.74 -2.10
CA TYR A 109 -20.69 -6.47 -1.70
C TYR A 109 -19.69 -5.95 -2.75
N PHE A 110 -19.10 -6.84 -3.57
CA PHE A 110 -18.06 -6.48 -4.56
C PHE A 110 -18.54 -6.50 -6.00
N GLU A 111 -19.78 -6.91 -6.30
CA GLU A 111 -20.26 -7.05 -7.68
C GLU A 111 -20.02 -5.79 -8.52
N HIS A 112 -20.03 -4.58 -7.94
CA HIS A 112 -19.52 -3.37 -8.63
C HIS A 112 -18.83 -2.31 -7.76
N GLY A 113 -19.14 -2.20 -6.46
CA GLY A 113 -18.74 -1.03 -5.66
C GLY A 113 -17.25 -0.95 -5.35
N PHE A 114 -16.64 -2.05 -4.91
CA PHE A 114 -15.28 -2.01 -4.39
C PHE A 114 -14.20 -1.82 -5.46
N TYR A 115 -14.35 -2.46 -6.63
CA TYR A 115 -13.38 -2.24 -7.70
C TYR A 115 -13.41 -0.80 -8.19
N LEU A 116 -14.61 -0.22 -8.36
CA LEU A 116 -14.78 1.22 -8.67
C LEU A 116 -14.18 2.09 -7.56
N GLU A 117 -14.36 1.74 -6.29
CA GLU A 117 -13.74 2.45 -5.18
C GLU A 117 -12.20 2.43 -5.27
N LEU A 118 -11.61 1.28 -5.63
CA LEU A 118 -10.17 1.15 -5.82
C LEU A 118 -9.65 1.94 -7.03
N THR A 119 -10.36 1.93 -8.16
CA THR A 119 -9.84 2.53 -9.40
C THR A 119 -10.23 3.99 -9.58
N GLU A 120 -11.49 4.34 -9.28
CA GLU A 120 -12.08 5.63 -9.62
C GLU A 120 -12.21 6.60 -8.44
N ASN A 121 -12.27 6.11 -7.19
CA ASN A 121 -12.47 7.00 -6.04
C ASN A 121 -11.20 7.19 -5.20
N SER A 122 -10.46 6.11 -4.95
CA SER A 122 -9.29 6.17 -4.06
C SER A 122 -8.02 6.66 -4.77
N HIS A 123 -7.90 6.41 -6.08
CA HIS A 123 -6.76 6.76 -6.93
C HIS A 123 -5.39 6.33 -6.36
N LEU A 124 -5.33 5.22 -5.61
CA LEU A 124 -4.12 4.83 -4.86
C LEU A 124 -2.91 4.60 -5.76
N LEU A 125 -3.10 3.98 -6.92
CA LEU A 125 -2.01 3.78 -7.90
C LEU A 125 -1.40 5.10 -8.38
N GLU A 126 -2.24 6.09 -8.70
CA GLU A 126 -1.78 7.40 -9.15
C GLU A 126 -1.03 8.12 -8.04
N LYS A 127 -1.62 8.18 -6.84
CA LYS A 127 -0.98 8.80 -5.68
C LYS A 127 0.36 8.14 -5.32
N MET A 128 0.47 6.81 -5.45
CA MET A 128 1.74 6.10 -5.23
C MET A 128 2.80 6.43 -6.29
N ARG A 129 2.41 6.58 -7.56
CA ARG A 129 3.30 7.02 -8.63
C ARG A 129 3.78 8.45 -8.43
N GLU A 130 2.87 9.35 -8.09
CA GLU A 130 3.19 10.75 -7.78
C GLU A 130 4.16 10.84 -6.61
N PHE A 131 3.89 10.11 -5.53
CA PHE A 131 4.77 10.05 -4.37
C PHE A 131 6.16 9.53 -4.76
N THR A 132 6.24 8.44 -5.52
CA THR A 132 7.50 7.90 -6.01
C THR A 132 8.24 8.89 -6.91
N GLY A 133 7.52 9.65 -7.74
CA GLY A 133 8.07 10.75 -8.54
C GLY A 133 8.70 11.84 -7.67
N LYS A 134 7.99 12.29 -6.62
CA LYS A 134 8.48 13.27 -5.64
C LYS A 134 9.68 12.79 -4.83
N LEU A 135 9.84 11.48 -4.65
CA LEU A 135 11.03 10.92 -4.00
C LEU A 135 12.28 10.99 -4.90
N LYS A 136 12.10 10.90 -6.22
CA LYS A 136 13.18 10.89 -7.22
C LYS A 136 13.60 12.31 -7.65
N SER A 137 12.74 13.31 -7.47
CA SER A 137 13.03 14.73 -7.71
C SER A 137 13.81 15.38 -6.57
#